data_AF-A0A3B7C2C7-F1
#
_entry.id   AF-A0A3B7C2C7-F1
#
_cell.length_a   1.000
_cell.length_b   1.000
_cell.length_c   1.000
_cell.angle_alpha   90.00
_cell.angle_beta   90.00
_cell.angle_gamma   90.00
#
_symmetry.space_group_name_H-M   'P 1'
#
loop_
_entity.id
_entity.type
_entity.pdbx_description
1 polymer ?
#
loop_
_entity_poly.entity_id
_entity_poly.type
_entity_poly.pdbx_seq_one_letter_code
_entity_poly.pdbx_strand_id
1 'polypeptide(L)'
;MLVNNTYRDLELKKKLIEQVGKPFTLIERIKLGGIGSPKLHIVGSSVEINNLLMLDNQIRTCNIELRPKGILVGFSVCLETYLLVIPLYKLTIYKGKAEEYCIYKDNYHIKIKVKNTDTAIHQYIKKILNYKADNSPTNIEDI
;
A
#
# COMPACT_ATOMS: atom_id res chain seq x y z
N MET A 1 -8.28 -6.08 1.99
CA MET A 1 -9.65 -5.77 1.54
C MET A 1 -9.55 -4.56 0.62
N LEU A 2 -10.39 -4.49 -0.40
CA LEU A 2 -10.56 -3.30 -1.23
C LEU A 2 -11.81 -2.56 -0.73
N VAL A 3 -11.67 -1.30 -0.37
CA VAL A 3 -12.74 -0.52 0.28
C VAL A 3 -12.81 0.90 -0.28
N ASN A 4 -14.01 1.45 -0.39
CA ASN A 4 -14.21 2.87 -0.69
C ASN A 4 -14.14 3.66 0.63
N ASN A 5 -13.26 4.67 0.68
CA ASN A 5 -12.99 5.52 1.83
C ASN A 5 -13.36 6.99 1.56
N THR A 6 -14.24 7.24 0.58
CA THR A 6 -14.70 8.59 0.23
C THR A 6 -15.56 9.19 1.35
N TYR A 7 -16.50 8.38 1.87
CA TYR A 7 -17.40 8.81 2.94
C TYR A 7 -16.89 8.33 4.29
N ARG A 8 -17.18 9.13 5.33
CA ARG A 8 -16.84 8.79 6.70
C ARG A 8 -17.70 7.61 7.16
N ASP A 9 -17.06 6.46 7.33
CA ASP A 9 -17.66 5.27 7.91
C ASP A 9 -16.87 4.84 9.17
N LEU A 10 -17.55 4.81 10.31
CA LEU A 10 -16.98 4.44 11.60
C LEU A 10 -16.69 2.94 11.70
N GLU A 11 -17.53 2.10 11.11
CA GLU A 11 -17.36 0.64 11.09
C GLU A 11 -16.19 0.27 10.18
N LEU A 12 -16.10 0.90 9.01
CA LEU A 12 -14.93 0.76 8.14
C LEU A 12 -13.65 1.18 8.88
N LYS A 13 -13.68 2.33 9.56
CA LYS A 13 -12.52 2.81 10.32
C LYS A 13 -12.08 1.84 11.41
N LYS A 14 -13.02 1.22 12.14
CA LYS A 14 -12.71 0.19 13.14
C LYS A 14 -12.04 -1.02 12.48
N LYS A 15 -12.59 -1.53 11.38
CA LYS A 15 -12.02 -2.64 10.60
C LYS A 15 -10.61 -2.33 10.08
N LEU A 16 -10.37 -1.11 9.60
CA LEU A 16 -9.03 -0.67 9.19
C LEU A 16 -8.04 -0.71 10.36
N ILE A 17 -8.43 -0.17 11.51
CA ILE A 17 -7.59 -0.14 12.71
C ILE A 17 -7.26 -1.54 13.20
N GLU A 18 -8.22 -2.46 13.16
CA GLU A 18 -8.01 -3.86 13.54
C GLU A 18 -6.99 -4.56 12.62
N GLN A 19 -7.13 -4.36 11.31
CA GLN A 19 -6.34 -5.06 10.29
C GLN A 19 -4.93 -4.51 10.10
N VAL A 20 -4.77 -3.17 10.06
CA VAL A 20 -3.47 -2.53 9.77
C VAL A 20 -2.96 -1.65 10.92
N GLY A 21 -3.72 -1.52 12.00
CA GLY A 21 -3.34 -0.69 13.15
C GLY A 21 -3.80 0.76 13.05
N LYS A 22 -3.69 1.47 14.18
CA LYS A 22 -3.97 2.91 14.28
C LYS A 22 -2.97 3.72 13.45
N PRO A 23 -3.33 4.93 12.99
CA PRO A 23 -2.37 5.82 12.35
C PRO A 23 -1.22 6.14 13.31
N PHE A 24 0.00 6.23 12.78
CA PHE A 24 1.13 6.74 13.55
C PHE A 24 0.84 8.16 14.03
N THR A 25 1.19 8.41 15.29
CA THR A 25 1.22 9.74 15.90
C THR A 25 2.27 10.63 15.23
N LEU A 26 2.19 11.95 15.43
CA LEU A 26 3.12 12.89 14.80
C LEU A 26 4.58 12.59 15.17
N ILE A 27 4.84 12.22 16.43
CA ILE A 27 6.17 11.90 16.95
C ILE A 27 6.71 10.63 16.26
N GLU A 28 5.89 9.59 16.13
CA GLU A 28 6.28 8.35 15.44
C GLU A 28 6.56 8.58 13.97
N ARG A 29 5.76 9.43 13.30
CA ARG A 29 5.99 9.80 11.89
C ARG A 29 7.36 10.45 11.68
N ILE A 30 7.77 11.34 12.60
CA ILE A 30 9.08 11.99 12.53
C ILE A 30 10.19 10.99 12.79
N LYS A 31 10.06 10.14 13.83
CA LYS A 31 11.04 9.08 14.13
C LYS A 31 11.24 8.11 12.97
N LEU A 32 10.17 7.79 12.25
CA LEU A 32 10.22 6.92 11.09
C LEU A 32 10.74 7.63 9.83
N GLY A 33 10.88 8.97 9.81
CA GLY A 33 11.25 9.72 8.61
C GLY A 33 10.14 9.74 7.55
N GLY A 34 8.89 9.92 7.99
CA GLY A 34 7.69 9.93 7.15
C GLY A 34 7.00 8.56 7.03
N ILE A 35 5.73 8.53 6.65
CA ILE A 35 4.94 7.28 6.57
C ILE A 35 4.29 7.06 5.21
N GLY A 36 4.42 8.01 4.29
CA GLY A 36 3.76 7.98 2.99
C GLY A 36 4.77 7.91 1.86
N SER A 37 4.39 7.25 0.77
CA SER A 37 5.12 7.34 -0.49
C SER A 37 4.81 8.66 -1.20
N PRO A 38 5.71 9.09 -2.11
CA PRO A 38 5.34 10.00 -3.19
C PRO A 38 4.18 9.44 -4.03
N LYS A 39 3.64 10.25 -4.93
CA LYS A 39 2.63 9.81 -5.90
C LYS A 39 3.26 8.80 -6.87
N LEU A 40 2.67 7.62 -6.99
CA LEU A 40 3.18 6.51 -7.82
C LEU A 40 2.25 6.29 -9.00
N HIS A 41 2.78 5.90 -10.15
CA HIS A 41 1.99 5.62 -11.35
C HIS A 41 1.65 4.13 -11.45
N ILE A 42 0.37 3.81 -11.64
CA ILE A 42 -0.09 2.44 -11.79
C ILE A 42 0.02 2.04 -13.26
N VAL A 43 0.74 0.94 -13.54
CA VAL A 43 0.90 0.37 -14.89
C VAL A 43 0.09 -0.90 -15.11
N GLY A 44 -0.35 -1.55 -14.03
CA GLY A 44 -1.18 -2.74 -14.11
C GLY A 44 -1.79 -3.07 -12.76
N SER A 45 -2.87 -3.85 -12.76
CA SER A 45 -3.52 -4.28 -11.52
C SER A 45 -4.35 -5.54 -11.73
N SER A 46 -4.83 -6.14 -10.63
CA SER A 46 -5.85 -7.20 -10.66
C SER A 46 -7.15 -6.74 -11.29
N VAL A 47 -7.90 -7.68 -11.88
CA VAL A 47 -9.13 -7.40 -12.65
C VAL A 47 -10.10 -6.47 -11.91
N GLU A 48 -10.37 -6.72 -10.64
CA GLU A 48 -11.30 -5.90 -9.82
C GLU A 48 -10.85 -4.43 -9.71
N ILE A 49 -9.56 -4.20 -9.45
CA ILE A 49 -8.98 -2.85 -9.35
C ILE A 49 -8.94 -2.20 -10.73
N ASN A 50 -8.60 -2.98 -11.76
CA ASN A 50 -8.54 -2.49 -13.13
C ASN A 50 -9.92 -2.05 -13.63
N ASN A 51 -10.98 -2.78 -13.28
CA ASN A 51 -12.35 -2.39 -13.62
C ASN A 51 -12.70 -1.03 -13.03
N LEU A 52 -12.30 -0.74 -11.79
CA LEU A 52 -12.46 0.58 -11.19
C LEU A 52 -11.63 1.64 -11.93
N LEU A 53 -10.34 1.38 -12.16
CA LEU A 53 -9.43 2.31 -12.85
C LEU A 53 -9.78 2.57 -14.32
N MET A 54 -10.66 1.77 -14.92
CA MET A 54 -11.19 1.97 -16.27
C MET A 54 -12.44 2.85 -16.31
N LEU A 55 -13.11 3.08 -15.17
CA LEU A 55 -14.27 3.97 -15.09
C LEU A 55 -13.89 5.44 -15.29
N ASP A 56 -12.62 5.79 -15.04
CA ASP A 56 -12.09 7.13 -15.14
C ASP A 56 -11.00 7.21 -16.24
N ASN A 57 -10.95 8.34 -16.93
CA ASN A 57 -9.91 8.65 -17.92
C ASN A 57 -8.73 9.44 -17.30
N GLN A 58 -8.70 9.58 -15.97
CA GLN A 58 -7.61 10.24 -15.25
C GLN A 58 -6.32 9.41 -15.18
N ILE A 59 -5.23 10.10 -14.87
CA ILE A 59 -3.92 9.48 -14.66
C ILE A 59 -4.00 8.54 -13.46
N ARG A 60 -3.82 7.25 -13.74
CA ARG A 60 -3.84 6.18 -12.73
C ARG A 60 -2.67 6.31 -11.79
N THR A 61 -2.94 6.76 -10.57
CA THR A 61 -1.92 6.96 -9.55
C THR A 61 -2.36 6.41 -8.21
N CYS A 62 -1.38 6.03 -7.39
CA CYS A 62 -1.60 5.56 -6.03
C CYS A 62 -0.57 6.13 -5.05
N ASN A 63 -0.92 6.08 -3.78
CA ASN A 63 -0.07 6.40 -2.65
C ASN A 63 -0.05 5.21 -1.70
N ILE A 64 1.10 4.95 -1.08
CA ILE A 64 1.28 3.89 -0.10
C ILE A 64 1.50 4.54 1.26
N GLU A 65 0.62 4.29 2.21
CA GLU A 65 0.77 4.68 3.62
C GLU A 65 1.20 3.47 4.46
N LEU A 66 2.31 3.62 5.18
CA LEU A 66 2.76 2.65 6.17
C LEU A 66 1.95 2.78 7.46
N ARG A 67 1.57 1.63 8.02
CA ARG A 67 0.83 1.50 9.28
C ARG A 67 1.51 0.48 10.19
N PRO A 68 1.23 0.49 11.50
CA PRO A 68 1.89 -0.41 12.44
C PRO A 68 1.78 -1.91 12.10
N LYS A 69 0.64 -2.34 11.55
CA LYS A 69 0.39 -3.76 11.21
C LYS A 69 0.23 -4.00 9.71
N GLY A 70 0.48 -3.00 8.85
CA GLY A 70 0.25 -3.16 7.42
C GLY A 70 0.58 -1.93 6.59
N ILE A 71 0.12 -1.96 5.34
CA ILE A 71 0.13 -0.81 4.45
C ILE A 71 -1.26 -0.56 3.88
N LEU A 72 -1.52 0.69 3.53
CA LEU A 72 -2.70 1.11 2.77
C LEU A 72 -2.20 1.59 1.41
N VAL A 73 -2.70 0.99 0.33
CA VAL A 73 -2.47 1.50 -1.03
C VAL A 73 -3.73 2.24 -1.46
N GLY A 74 -3.68 3.57 -1.39
CA GLY A 74 -4.79 4.43 -1.78
C GLY A 74 -4.68 4.88 -3.23
N PHE A 75 -5.80 4.88 -3.94
CA PHE A 75 -5.92 5.41 -5.30
C PHE A 75 -7.29 6.06 -5.46
N SER A 76 -7.39 7.05 -6.34
CA SER A 76 -8.63 7.81 -6.56
C SER A 76 -9.17 7.55 -7.97
N VAL A 77 -10.48 7.42 -8.08
CA VAL A 77 -11.23 7.14 -9.32
C VAL A 77 -12.51 7.94 -9.27
N CYS A 78 -12.83 8.75 -10.28
CA CYS A 78 -14.09 9.48 -10.37
C CYS A 78 -14.46 10.27 -9.09
N LEU A 79 -13.48 10.97 -8.49
CA LEU A 79 -13.60 11.70 -7.22
C LEU A 79 -13.82 10.82 -5.97
N GLU A 80 -13.86 9.51 -6.13
CA GLU A 80 -13.88 8.55 -5.03
C GLU A 80 -12.48 8.07 -4.69
N THR A 81 -12.23 7.84 -3.40
CA THR A 81 -10.96 7.30 -2.92
C THR A 81 -11.14 5.86 -2.49
N TYR A 82 -10.39 4.96 -3.12
CA TYR A 82 -10.34 3.55 -2.78
C TYR A 82 -9.04 3.22 -2.04
N LEU A 83 -9.12 2.31 -1.08
CA LEU A 83 -7.98 1.80 -0.33
C LEU A 83 -7.89 0.29 -0.52
N LEU A 84 -6.72 -0.18 -0.97
CA LEU A 84 -6.34 -1.57 -0.84
C LEU A 84 -5.58 -1.74 0.48
N VAL A 85 -6.24 -2.40 1.43
CA VAL A 85 -5.75 -2.65 2.78
C VAL A 85 -4.97 -3.96 2.82
N ILE A 86 -3.68 -3.88 3.13
CA ILE A 86 -2.76 -5.00 3.13
C ILE A 86 -2.08 -5.16 4.49
N PRO A 87 -2.48 -6.15 5.31
CA PRO A 87 -1.74 -6.50 6.52
C PRO A 87 -0.32 -7.01 6.20
N LEU A 88 0.65 -6.77 7.10
CA LEU A 88 2.07 -7.11 6.88
C LEU A 88 2.28 -8.59 6.56
N TYR A 89 1.58 -9.49 7.26
CA TYR A 89 1.70 -10.93 7.07
C TYR A 89 1.22 -11.43 5.69
N LYS A 90 0.40 -10.63 4.98
CA LYS A 90 -0.05 -10.94 3.60
C LYS A 90 0.65 -10.09 2.53
N LEU A 91 1.47 -9.14 2.93
CA LEU A 91 2.12 -8.21 2.02
C LEU A 91 3.27 -8.89 1.30
N THR A 92 3.22 -8.95 -0.02
CA THR A 92 4.36 -9.38 -0.84
C THR A 92 4.71 -8.26 -1.81
N ILE A 93 5.97 -7.82 -1.80
CA ILE A 93 6.48 -6.84 -2.75
C ILE A 93 7.65 -7.47 -3.47
N TYR A 94 7.63 -7.44 -4.80
CA TYR A 94 8.76 -7.86 -5.61
C TYR A 94 8.96 -6.91 -6.79
N LYS A 95 10.20 -6.88 -7.30
CA LYS A 95 10.56 -6.15 -8.51
C LYS A 95 10.24 -7.04 -9.71
N GLY A 96 9.23 -6.66 -10.50
CA GLY A 96 8.76 -7.49 -11.62
C GLY A 96 9.65 -7.35 -12.84
N LYS A 97 9.74 -6.13 -13.37
CA LYS A 97 10.66 -5.76 -14.46
C LYS A 97 11.67 -4.72 -13.96
N ALA A 98 12.61 -4.33 -14.81
CA ALA A 98 13.63 -3.33 -14.48
C ALA A 98 13.06 -2.04 -13.87
N GLU A 99 11.89 -1.58 -14.34
CA GLU A 99 11.25 -0.33 -13.89
C GLU A 99 9.85 -0.53 -13.27
N GLU A 100 9.57 -1.74 -12.75
CA GLU A 100 8.25 -2.07 -12.22
C GLU A 100 8.35 -2.76 -10.86
N TYR A 101 7.63 -2.25 -9.86
CA TYR A 101 7.35 -2.98 -8.63
C TYR A 101 5.94 -3.50 -8.64
N CYS A 102 5.75 -4.68 -8.06
CA CYS A 102 4.43 -5.25 -7.90
C CYS A 102 4.16 -5.50 -6.42
N ILE A 103 3.01 -4.99 -5.96
CA ILE A 103 2.52 -5.10 -4.58
C ILE A 103 1.35 -6.07 -4.62
N TYR A 104 1.46 -7.17 -3.86
CA TYR A 104 0.52 -8.27 -3.85
C TYR A 104 -0.12 -8.46 -2.49
N LYS A 105 -1.38 -8.89 -2.54
CA LYS A 105 -2.15 -9.40 -1.41
C LYS A 105 -3.18 -10.40 -1.92
N ASP A 106 -3.00 -11.68 -1.60
CA ASP A 106 -3.89 -12.75 -2.06
C ASP A 106 -4.12 -12.62 -3.60
N ASN A 107 -5.37 -12.40 -4.04
CA ASN A 107 -5.75 -12.23 -5.45
C ASN A 107 -5.57 -10.79 -5.98
N TYR A 108 -5.30 -9.82 -5.11
CA TYR A 108 -5.12 -8.42 -5.47
C TYR A 108 -3.67 -8.13 -5.78
N HIS A 109 -3.44 -7.35 -6.84
CA HIS A 109 -2.13 -6.82 -7.12
C HIS A 109 -2.20 -5.44 -7.77
N ILE A 110 -1.18 -4.62 -7.49
CA ILE A 110 -0.97 -3.32 -8.11
C ILE A 110 0.48 -3.26 -8.57
N LYS A 111 0.69 -2.99 -9.85
CA LYS A 111 1.99 -2.77 -10.47
C LYS A 111 2.22 -1.28 -10.61
N ILE A 112 3.33 -0.80 -10.06
CA ILE A 112 3.73 0.60 -10.11
C ILE A 112 4.98 0.77 -10.98
N LYS A 113 5.02 1.85 -11.75
CA LYS A 113 6.21 2.26 -12.50
C LYS A 113 7.16 3.00 -11.59
N VAL A 114 8.40 2.55 -11.53
CA VAL A 114 9.48 3.18 -10.76
C VAL A 114 10.74 3.13 -11.61
N LYS A 115 11.25 4.30 -12.03
CA LYS A 115 12.49 4.35 -12.79
C LYS A 115 13.66 4.03 -11.86
N ASN A 116 14.74 3.48 -12.41
CA ASN A 116 15.95 3.20 -11.61
C ASN A 116 16.56 4.46 -10.97
N THR A 117 16.26 5.64 -11.52
CA THR A 117 16.67 6.95 -10.98
C THR A 117 15.88 7.38 -9.73
N ASP A 118 14.73 6.75 -9.44
CA ASP A 118 13.82 7.17 -8.38
C ASP A 118 14.25 6.64 -7.01
N THR A 119 15.41 7.10 -6.54
CA THR A 119 16.05 6.63 -5.28
C THR A 119 15.14 6.74 -4.07
N ALA A 120 14.35 7.80 -3.95
CA ALA A 120 13.40 8.01 -2.85
C ALA A 120 12.33 6.90 -2.78
N ILE A 121 11.81 6.45 -3.93
CA ILE A 121 10.81 5.39 -3.98
C ILE A 121 11.46 4.05 -3.62
N HIS A 122 12.66 3.78 -4.12
CA HIS A 122 13.41 2.57 -3.76
C HIS A 122 13.72 2.51 -2.27
N GLN A 123 14.14 3.63 -1.66
CA GLN A 123 14.36 3.74 -0.22
C GLN A 123 13.07 3.51 0.58
N TYR A 124 11.94 4.06 0.11
CA TYR A 124 10.66 3.86 0.76
C TYR A 124 10.17 2.41 0.70
N ILE A 125 10.33 1.73 -0.45
CA ILE A 125 10.00 0.30 -0.58
C ILE A 125 10.91 -0.54 0.31
N LYS A 126 12.22 -0.25 0.35
CA LYS A 126 13.17 -0.94 1.24
C LYS A 126 12.78 -0.75 2.71
N LYS A 127 12.35 0.45 3.09
CA LYS A 127 11.84 0.74 4.43
C LYS A 127 10.61 -0.11 4.77
N ILE A 128 9.66 -0.28 3.85
CA ILE A 128 8.49 -1.15 4.08
C ILE A 128 8.95 -2.60 4.28
N LEU A 129 9.88 -3.09 3.48
CA LEU A 129 10.41 -4.46 3.59
C LEU A 129 11.15 -4.68 4.91
N ASN A 130 11.98 -3.73 5.33
CA ASN A 130 12.66 -3.80 6.63
C ASN A 130 11.65 -3.76 7.77
N TYR A 131 10.67 -2.85 7.72
CA TYR A 131 9.61 -2.76 8.72
C TYR A 131 8.82 -4.07 8.81
N LYS A 132 8.53 -4.71 7.67
CA LYS A 132 7.92 -6.04 7.62
C LYS A 132 8.81 -7.07 8.30
N ALA A 133 10.11 -7.11 8.02
CA ALA A 133 11.03 -8.07 8.62
C ALA A 133 11.08 -7.93 10.16
N ASP A 134 11.11 -6.69 10.67
CA ASP A 134 11.20 -6.41 12.11
C ASP A 134 9.89 -6.68 12.87
N ASN A 135 8.73 -6.64 12.19
CA ASN A 135 7.41 -6.69 12.82
C ASN A 135 6.53 -7.86 12.34
N SER A 136 7.07 -8.77 11.52
CA SER A 136 6.35 -9.99 11.15
C SER A 136 6.36 -10.95 12.33
N PRO A 137 5.23 -11.59 12.68
CA PRO A 137 5.25 -12.65 13.67
C PRO A 137 6.19 -13.76 13.18
N THR A 138 7.13 -14.18 14.03
CA THR A 138 8.00 -15.33 13.78
C THR A 138 7.12 -16.52 13.45
N ASN A 139 7.39 -17.19 12.33
CA ASN A 139 6.63 -18.38 11.99
C ASN A 139 7.02 -19.47 12.99
N ILE A 140 6.05 -20.26 13.46
CA ILE A 140 6.31 -21.34 14.43
C ILE A 140 7.29 -22.38 13.84
N GLU A 141 7.41 -22.43 12.52
CA GLU A 141 8.34 -23.29 11.77
C GLU A 141 9.81 -22.80 11.80
N ASP A 142 10.07 -21.58 12.30
CA ASP A 142 11.42 -21.00 12.38
C ASP A 142 12.09 -21.21 13.77
N ILE A 143 11.50 -22.02 14.66
CA ILE A 143 12.00 -22.40 16.01
C ILE A 143 12.37 -23.88 16.03
#